data_AF-A0A929DWD8-F1
#
_entry.id   AF-A0A929DWD8-F1
#
_cell.length_a   1.000
_cell.length_b   1.000
_cell.length_c   1.000
_cell.angle_alpha   90.00
_cell.angle_beta   90.00
_cell.angle_gamma   90.00
#
_symmetry.space_group_name_H-M   'P 1'
#
loop_
_entity.id
_entity.type
_entity.pdbx_description
1 polymer ?
#
loop_
_entity_poly.entity_id
_entity_poly.type
_entity_poly.pdbx_seq_one_letter_code
_entity_poly.pdbx_strand_id
1 'polypeptide(L)' 'NEVVSTPGTTGESGSGLGLVICKEFLERNQGKIAVESTPGNGSTFIVTLPSSLPDPSISASL' A
#
# COMPACT_ATOMS: atom_id res chain seq x y z
N ASN A 1 -6.11 21.25 4.85
CA ASN A 1 -5.65 20.52 3.66
C ASN A 1 -6.86 19.88 3.03
N GLU A 2 -7.27 20.28 1.84
CA GLU A 2 -8.46 19.76 1.17
C GLU A 2 -8.06 18.51 0.37
N VAL A 3 -8.72 17.38 0.63
CA VAL A 3 -8.46 16.13 -0.10
C VAL A 3 -9.17 16.25 -1.45
N VAL A 4 -8.39 16.51 -2.51
CA VAL A 4 -8.92 16.60 -3.88
C VAL A 4 -9.20 15.19 -4.38
N SER A 5 -10.47 14.90 -4.69
CA SER A 5 -10.92 13.62 -5.26
C SER A 5 -11.71 13.85 -6.53
N THR A 6 -11.51 12.99 -7.53
CA THR A 6 -12.44 12.85 -8.65
C THR A 6 -13.65 12.00 -8.22
N PRO A 7 -14.80 12.08 -8.91
CA PRO A 7 -15.91 11.15 -8.70
C PRO A 7 -15.48 9.69 -8.89
N GLY A 8 -15.96 8.81 -8.01
CA GLY A 8 -15.75 7.36 -8.08
C GLY A 8 -16.65 6.67 -9.11
N THR A 9 -16.60 5.34 -9.15
CA THR A 9 -17.30 4.51 -10.15
C THR A 9 -18.81 4.73 -10.15
N THR A 10 -19.39 5.03 -8.99
CA THR A 10 -20.82 5.30 -8.81
C THR A 10 -21.11 6.78 -8.50
N GLY A 11 -20.15 7.68 -8.74
CA GLY A 11 -20.29 9.11 -8.47
C GLY A 11 -20.05 9.50 -7.01
N GLU A 12 -19.59 8.58 -6.18
CA GLU A 12 -19.22 8.82 -4.79
C GLU A 12 -17.94 9.67 -4.68
N SER A 13 -17.84 10.46 -3.61
CA SER A 13 -16.60 11.16 -3.29
C SER A 13 -15.57 10.18 -2.70
N GLY A 14 -14.33 10.24 -3.19
CA GLY A 14 -13.22 9.49 -2.60
C GLY A 14 -12.83 10.05 -1.23
N SER A 15 -12.68 9.16 -0.25
CA SER A 15 -12.25 9.52 1.11
C SER A 15 -10.73 9.66 1.26
N GLY A 16 -9.95 9.27 0.24
CA GLY A 16 -8.49 9.22 0.29
C GLY A 16 -7.91 8.10 1.17
N LEU A 17 -8.74 7.24 1.76
CA LEU A 17 -8.29 6.23 2.72
C LEU A 17 -7.67 4.98 2.10
N GLY A 18 -7.94 4.69 0.81
CA GLY A 18 -7.56 3.44 0.17
C GLY A 18 -6.07 3.09 0.30
N LEU A 19 -5.18 4.00 -0.14
CA LEU A 19 -3.73 3.76 -0.08
C LEU A 19 -3.16 3.79 1.35
N VAL A 20 -3.77 4.58 2.25
CA VAL A 20 -3.39 4.60 3.67
C VAL A 20 -3.65 3.23 4.29
N ILE A 21 -4.84 2.66 4.06
CA ILE A 21 -5.21 1.31 4.51
C ILE A 21 -4.27 0.27 3.92
N CYS A 22 -3.95 0.33 2.62
CA CYS A 22 -3.01 -0.59 2.00
C CYS A 22 -1.62 -0.54 2.66
N LYS A 23 -1.09 0.66 2.92
CA LYS A 23 0.22 0.83 3.57
C LYS A 23 0.22 0.20 4.96
N GLU A 24 -0.76 0.54 5.80
CA GLU A 24 -0.84 -0.03 7.16
C GLU A 24 -0.99 -1.55 7.15
N PHE A 25 -1.79 -2.09 6.23
CA PHE A 25 -1.99 -3.53 6.11
C PHE A 25 -0.70 -4.24 5.73
N LEU A 26 0.07 -3.68 4.79
CA LEU A 26 1.36 -4.23 4.40
C LEU A 26 2.37 -4.15 5.54
N GLU A 27 2.47 -3.04 6.24
CA GLU A 27 3.39 -2.89 7.39
C GLU A 27 3.11 -3.93 8.48
N ARG A 28 1.83 -4.17 8.82
CA ARG A 28 1.42 -5.22 9.78
C ARG A 28 1.78 -6.63 9.32
N ASN A 29 1.86 -6.84 8.00
CA ASN A 29 2.26 -8.11 7.39
C ASN A 29 3.75 -8.14 7.01
N GLN A 30 4.57 -7.24 7.57
CA GLN A 30 6.01 -7.13 7.27
C GLN A 30 6.32 -6.92 5.77
N GLY A 31 5.33 -6.43 5.03
CA GLY A 31 5.40 -6.06 3.64
C GLY A 31 5.75 -4.59 3.44
N LYS A 32 5.85 -4.21 2.16
CA LYS A 32 6.19 -2.85 1.72
C LYS A 32 5.37 -2.48 0.50
N ILE A 33 5.14 -1.19 0.32
CA ILE A 33 4.57 -0.61 -0.90
C ILE A 33 5.52 0.45 -1.47
N ALA A 34 5.74 0.42 -2.77
CA ALA A 34 6.47 1.43 -3.52
C ALA A 34 5.62 1.92 -4.70
N VAL A 35 5.92 3.12 -5.19
CA VAL A 35 5.23 3.73 -6.33
C VAL A 35 6.25 4.25 -7.32
N GLU A 36 6.09 3.84 -8.57
CA GLU A 36 6.78 4.43 -9.71
C GLU A 36 5.73 5.14 -10.55
N SER A 37 5.88 6.45 -10.76
CA SER A 37 4.89 7.24 -11.50
C SER A 37 5.58 8.24 -12.41
N THR A 38 5.06 8.37 -13.62
CA THR A 38 5.45 9.43 -14.55
C THR A 38 4.19 10.16 -14.98
N PRO A 39 4.08 11.49 -14.79
CA PRO A 39 2.90 12.24 -15.19
C PRO A 39 2.49 11.96 -16.64
N GLY A 40 1.20 11.74 -16.87
CA GLY A 40 0.65 11.41 -18.19
C GLY A 40 0.87 9.97 -18.68
N ASN A 41 1.68 9.16 -17.99
CA ASN A 41 1.96 7.76 -18.36
C ASN A 41 1.35 6.74 -17.37
N GLY A 42 0.66 7.24 -16.33
CA GLY A 42 0.11 6.42 -15.26
C GLY A 42 1.09 6.16 -14.12
N SER A 43 0.74 5.19 -13.29
CA SER A 43 1.50 4.83 -12.08
C SER A 43 1.51 3.32 -11.89
N THR A 44 2.66 2.80 -11.47
CA THR A 44 2.87 1.40 -11.07
C THR A 44 3.00 1.35 -9.55
N PHE A 45 2.12 0.57 -8.91
CA PHE A 45 2.16 0.32 -7.47
C PHE A 45 2.76 -1.07 -7.25
N ILE A 46 3.85 -1.15 -6.48
CA ILE A 46 4.61 -2.37 -6.27
C ILE A 46 4.43 -2.79 -4.82
N VAL A 47 3.89 -3.97 -4.61
CA VAL A 47 3.68 -4.56 -3.28
C VAL A 47 4.66 -5.70 -3.08
N THR A 48 5.34 -5.72 -1.94
CA THR A 48 6.24 -6.80 -1.53
C THR A 48 5.74 -7.39 -0.23
N LEU A 49 5.65 -8.72 -0.15
CA LEU A 49 5.29 -9.46 1.05
C LEU A 49 6.32 -10.56 1.28
N PRO A 50 6.63 -10.93 2.54
CA PRO A 50 7.40 -12.12 2.83
C PRO A 50 6.72 -13.37 2.26
N SER A 51 7.49 -14.24 1.59
CA SER A 51 6.97 -15.49 1.01
C SER A 51 6.62 -16.55 2.06
N SER A 52 7.16 -16.41 3.27
CA SER A 52 6.88 -17.25 4.42
C SER A 52 6.99 -16.41 5.69
N LEU A 53 6.36 -16.86 6.78
CA LEU A 53 6.69 -16.35 8.10
C LEU A 53 8.20 -16.57 8.33
N PRO A 54 8.91 -15.62 8.95
CA PRO A 54 10.28 -15.86 9.39
C PRO A 54 10.26 -17.11 10.29
N ASP A 55 11.17 -18.05 10.04
CA ASP A 55 11.26 -19.27 10.83
C ASP A 55 11.40 -18.86 12.31
N PRO A 56 10.45 -19.25 13.19
CA PRO A 56 10.50 -18.90 14.61
C PRO A 56 11.80 -19.34 15.29
N SER A 57 12.50 -20.33 14.74
CA SER A 57 13.79 -20.80 15.23
C SER A 57 14.97 -19.86 14.93
N ILE A 58 14.85 -18.97 13.93
CA ILE A 58 15.90 -18.01 13.54
C ILE A 58 15.69 -16.64 14.22
N SER A 59 14.44 -16.28 14.57
CA SER A 59 14.09 -14.94 15.07
C SER A 59 14.47 -14.66 16.53
N ALA A 60 14.77 -15.68 17.34
CA ALA A 60 15.06 -15.53 18.77
C ALA A 60 16.56 -15.37 19.11
N SER A 61 17.43 -15.32 18.10
CA SER A 61 18.90 -15.34 18.27
C SER A 61 19.62 -14.07 17.81
N LEU A 62 18.88 -13.00 17.50
CA LEU A 62 19.40 -11.65 17.23
C LEU A 62 18.75 -10.65 18.19
#